data_AF-A0A7K4B0W1-F1
#
_entry.id   AF-A0A7K4B0W1-F1
#
_cell.length_a   1.000
_cell.length_b   1.000
_cell.length_c   1.000
_cell.angle_alpha   90.00
_cell.angle_beta   90.00
_cell.angle_gamma   90.00
#
_symmetry.space_group_name_H-M   'P 1'
#
loop_
_entity.id
_entity.type
_entity.pdbx_description
1 polymer ?
#
loop_
_entity_poly.entity_id
_entity_poly.type
_entity_poly.pdbx_seq_one_letter_code
_entity_poly.pdbx_strand_id
1 'polypeptide(L)' 'MINSDDEFYAILLATFREDAEELLTGITSGLIQLEKAETESEPEPALIEEVFRKTHSLKGAARAVNLREIESVCL' A
#
# COMPACT_ATOMS: atom_id res chain seq x y z
N MET A 1 -20.99 24.68 -10.59
CA MET A 1 -20.30 23.86 -11.62
C MET A 1 -19.12 23.24 -10.92
N ILE A 2 -19.07 21.90 -10.85
CA ILE A 2 -17.88 21.19 -10.39
C ILE A 2 -16.82 21.37 -11.51
N ASN A 3 -15.58 21.68 -11.16
CA ASN A 3 -14.51 21.87 -12.13
C ASN A 3 -14.10 20.50 -12.71
N SER A 4 -13.70 20.45 -14.00
CA SER A 4 -13.20 19.22 -14.65
C SER A 4 -12.01 18.61 -13.90
N ASP A 5 -11.20 19.44 -13.24
CA ASP A 5 -10.08 18.98 -12.43
C ASP A 5 -10.54 18.27 -11.16
N ASP A 6 -11.65 18.71 -10.56
CA ASP A 6 -12.21 18.10 -9.35
C ASP A 6 -12.80 16.72 -9.66
N GLU A 7 -13.46 16.57 -10.82
CA GLU A 7 -13.97 15.28 -11.30
C GLU A 7 -12.82 14.31 -11.59
N PHE A 8 -11.76 14.78 -12.25
CA PHE A 8 -10.57 13.97 -12.51
C PHE A 8 -9.88 13.55 -11.21
N TYR A 9 -9.74 14.46 -10.25
CA TYR A 9 -9.16 14.15 -8.95
C TYR A 9 -10.00 13.13 -8.16
N ALA A 10 -11.33 13.21 -8.22
CA ALA A 10 -12.22 12.24 -7.61
C ALA A 10 -12.03 10.83 -8.20
N ILE A 11 -11.82 10.71 -9.51
CA ILE A 11 -11.50 9.44 -10.18
C ILE A 11 -10.16 8.89 -9.68
N LEU A 12 -9.12 9.73 -9.62
CA LEU A 12 -7.80 9.32 -9.10
C LEU A 12 -7.89 8.83 -7.65
N LEU A 13 -8.68 9.50 -6.81
CA LEU A 13 -8.91 9.07 -5.43
C LEU A 13 -9.67 7.74 -5.36
N ALA A 14 -10.65 7.51 -6.25
CA ALA A 14 -11.37 6.25 -6.30
C ALA A 14 -10.43 5.09 -6.68
N THR A 15 -9.61 5.27 -7.73
CA THR A 15 -8.59 4.29 -8.13
C THR A 15 -7.57 4.05 -7.02
N PHE A 16 -7.07 5.11 -6.38
CA PHE A 16 -6.15 4.98 -5.24
C PHE A 16 -6.74 4.15 -4.10
N ARG A 17 -8.04 4.30 -3.80
CA ARG A 17 -8.68 3.53 -2.73
C ARG A 17 -8.72 2.03 -3.04
N GLU A 18 -9.04 1.66 -4.28
CA GLU A 18 -9.04 0.27 -4.73
C GLU A 18 -7.62 -0.32 -4.68
N ASP A 19 -6.64 0.39 -5.23
CA ASP A 19 -5.23 -0.04 -5.20
C ASP A 19 -4.70 -0.16 -3.76
N ALA A 20 -5.05 0.78 -2.88
CA ALA A 20 -4.63 0.78 -1.49
C ALA A 20 -5.21 -0.42 -0.73
N GLU A 21 -6.46 -0.81 -1.00
CA GLU A 21 -7.09 -1.97 -0.38
C GLU A 21 -6.38 -3.28 -0.77
N GLU A 22 -6.03 -3.44 -2.05
CA GLU A 22 -5.27 -4.61 -2.52
C GLU A 22 -3.87 -4.67 -1.88
N LEU A 23 -3.17 -3.53 -1.86
CA LEU A 23 -1.83 -3.43 -1.28
C LEU A 23 -1.85 -3.71 0.23
N LEU A 24 -2.79 -3.12 0.97
CA LEU A 24 -2.93 -3.32 2.41
C LEU A 24 -3.30 -4.77 2.75
N THR A 25 -4.14 -5.41 1.95
CA THR A 25 -4.47 -6.83 2.10
C THR A 25 -3.21 -7.69 1.95
N GLY A 26 -2.40 -7.43 0.93
CA GLY A 26 -1.15 -8.15 0.70
C GLY A 26 -0.10 -7.91 1.80
N ILE A 27 0.07 -6.66 2.23
CA ILE A 27 0.96 -6.29 3.35
C ILE A 27 0.53 -7.04 4.63
N THR A 28 -0.76 -6.97 4.98
CA THR A 28 -1.30 -7.61 6.19
C THR A 28 -1.09 -9.12 6.15
N SER A 29 -1.40 -9.76 5.02
CA SER A 29 -1.19 -11.20 4.84
C SER A 29 0.28 -11.60 4.99
N GLY A 30 1.18 -10.82 4.38
CA GLY A 30 2.62 -11.07 4.47
C GLY A 30 3.17 -10.90 5.89
N LEU A 31 2.72 -9.87 6.62
CA LEU A 31 3.09 -9.65 8.02
C LEU A 31 2.61 -10.80 8.92
N ILE A 32 1.39 -11.30 8.74
CA ILE A 32 0.87 -12.46 9.49
C ILE A 32 1.71 -13.72 9.20
N GLN A 33 2.15 -13.91 7.96
CA GLN A 33 3.01 -15.04 7.61
C GLN A 33 4.40 -14.92 8.24
N LEU A 34 4.99 -13.72 8.26
CA LEU A 34 6.26 -13.46 8.95
C LEU A 34 6.16 -13.71 10.46
N GLU A 35 5.08 -13.25 11.10
CA GLU A 35 4.82 -13.48 12.53
C GLU A 35 4.75 -14.98 12.86
N LYS A 36 4.12 -15.78 11.99
CA LYS A 36 4.07 -17.24 12.16
C LYS A 36 5.41 -17.91 11.91
N ALA A 37 6.16 -17.44 10.92
CA ALA A 37 7.47 -18.00 10.59
C ALA A 37 8.40 -17.94 11.79
N GLU A 38 8.47 -16.85 12.54
CA GLU A 38 9.33 -16.75 13.73
C GLU A 38 9.13 -17.87 14.77
N THR A 39 7.96 -18.53 14.78
CA THR A 39 7.68 -19.68 15.66
C THR A 39 8.04 -21.04 15.06
N GLU A 40 8.25 -21.15 13.74
CA GLU A 40 8.38 -22.41 13.01
C GLU A 40 9.70 -22.53 12.19
N SER A 41 10.26 -21.44 11.66
CA SER A 41 11.52 -21.37 10.89
C SER A 41 12.01 -19.93 10.64
N GLU A 42 13.22 -19.72 10.10
CA GLU A 42 13.62 -18.37 9.68
C GLU A 42 12.67 -17.80 8.59
N PRO A 43 12.33 -16.49 8.63
CA PRO A 43 11.44 -15.89 7.65
C PRO A 43 12.02 -15.91 6.24
N GLU A 44 11.21 -16.29 5.26
CA GLU A 44 11.64 -16.35 3.87
C GLU A 44 12.01 -14.95 3.33
N PRO A 45 13.23 -14.74 2.80
CA PRO A 45 13.64 -13.44 2.25
C PRO A 45 12.70 -12.90 1.16
N ALA A 46 12.10 -13.81 0.38
CA ALA A 46 11.14 -13.46 -0.67
C ALA A 46 9.86 -12.82 -0.10
N LEU A 47 9.40 -13.28 1.06
CA LEU A 47 8.21 -12.74 1.73
C LEU A 47 8.49 -11.32 2.26
N ILE A 48 9.68 -11.08 2.81
CA ILE A 48 10.12 -9.75 3.24
C ILE A 48 10.19 -8.80 2.03
N GLU A 49 10.77 -9.25 0.91
CA GLU A 49 10.83 -8.45 -0.32
C GLU A 49 9.43 -8.10 -0.83
N GLU A 50 8.48 -9.05 -0.80
CA GLU A 50 7.11 -8.81 -1.22
C GLU A 50 6.42 -7.74 -0.37
N VAL A 51 6.49 -7.85 0.96
CA VAL A 51 5.90 -6.87 1.89
C VAL A 51 6.52 -5.48 1.69
N PHE A 52 7.85 -5.42 1.52
CA PHE A 52 8.56 -4.18 1.24
C PHE A 52 8.09 -3.55 -0.08
N ARG A 53 8.00 -4.32 -1.16
CA ARG A 53 7.56 -3.83 -2.48
C ARG A 53 6.13 -3.31 -2.44
N LYS A 54 5.20 -4.01 -1.78
CA LYS A 54 3.81 -3.56 -1.65
C LYS A 54 3.73 -2.25 -0.84
N THR A 55 4.49 -2.14 0.24
CA THR A 55 4.58 -0.91 1.04
C THR A 55 5.14 0.25 0.21
N HIS A 56 6.17 0.00 -0.59
CA HIS A 56 6.74 0.99 -1.50
C HIS A 56 5.75 1.44 -2.58
N SER A 57 4.96 0.52 -3.14
CA SER A 57 3.89 0.85 -4.09
C SER A 57 2.81 1.72 -3.44
N LEU A 58 2.40 1.41 -2.21
CA LEU A 58 1.41 2.19 -1.47
C LEU A 58 1.90 3.63 -1.22
N LYS A 59 3.18 3.79 -0.85
CA LYS A 59 3.83 5.11 -0.74
C LYS A 59 3.76 5.89 -2.04
N GLY A 60 4.10 5.25 -3.16
CA GLY A 60 4.08 5.87 -4.49
C GLY A 60 2.68 6.32 -4.91
N ALA A 61 1.68 5.45 -4.68
CA ALA A 61 0.29 5.74 -4.98
C ALA A 61 -0.25 6.90 -4.14
N ALA A 62 0.04 6.92 -2.82
CA ALA A 62 -0.35 8.01 -1.94
C ALA A 62 0.25 9.35 -2.35
N ARG A 63 1.52 9.36 -2.78
CA ARG A 63 2.19 10.55 -3.30
C ARG A 63 1.52 11.05 -4.59
N ALA A 64 1.08 10.16 -5.47
CA ALA A 64 0.45 10.52 -6.74
C ALA A 64 -0.90 11.26 -6.54
N VAL A 65 -1.63 10.97 -5.47
CA VAL A 65 -2.90 11.64 -5.12
C VAL A 65 -2.77 12.70 -4.01
N ASN A 66 -1.53 13.09 -3.68
CA ASN A 66 -1.19 14.11 -2.68
C ASN A 66 -1.65 13.80 -1.24
N LEU A 67 -1.77 12.52 -0.88
CA LEU A 67 -2.07 12.08 0.49
C LEU A 67 -0.79 11.90 1.29
N ARG A 68 -0.18 13.02 1.69
CA ARG A 68 1.12 13.09 2.36
C ARG A 68 1.19 12.36 3.69
N GLU A 69 0.08 12.33 4.43
CA GLU A 69 0.01 11.61 5.72
C GLU A 69 0.23 10.10 5.51
N ILE A 70 -0.39 9.52 4.47
CA ILE A 70 -0.21 8.11 4.10
C ILE A 70 1.22 7.87 3.57
N GLU A 71 1.74 8.76 2.72
CA GLU A 71 3.14 8.69 2.26
C GLU A 71 4.13 8.65 3.45
N SER A 72 3.87 9.44 4.50
CA SER A 72 4.76 9.58 5.65
C SER A 72 4.84 8.35 6.56
N VAL A 73 3.83 7.48 6.55
CA VAL A 73 3.81 6.25 7.36
C VAL A 73 4.42 5.06 6.63
N CYS A 74 4.58 5.11 5.31
CA CYS A 74 5.12 4.03 4.48
C CYS A 74 6.67 4.06 4.35
N LEU A 75 7.38 4.57 5.37
CA LEU A 75 8.84 4.85 5.34
C LEU A 75 9.70 3.67 4.89
#